data_AF-A0A9X9WQJ8-F1
#
_entry.id   AF-A0A9X9WQJ8-F1
#
_cell.length_a   1.000
_cell.length_b   1.000
_cell.length_c   1.000
_cell.angle_alpha   90.00
_cell.angle_beta   90.00
_cell.angle_gamma   90.00
#
_symmetry.space_group_name_H-M   'P 1'
#
loop_
_entity.id
_entity.type
_entity.pdbx_description
1 polymer ?
#
loop_
_entity_poly.entity_id
_entity_poly.type
_entity_poly.pdbx_seq_one_letter_code
_entity_poly.pdbx_strand_id
1 'polypeptide(L)'
;MPRAALSDDVRRSGRLSGATFRFASPAVRAVLRRRMNELAGVLVALAAVALLVALATHNPSDPSLNTATDRAPTNLAGHPGAIIADLLLQTFGFAAALPVLAMLAWAFRLATQRGFGSVAGRIGGLVVGLPLVAAALTLVPMPANVPVDAGPGGAAGLVLSSAIVDSLAGWLGPLGGMAASALLSVAAVGSAFIACGLTFGEWRGAGRVAVGAGQVAVGAAWSGAAALRRTPGPLEAPVEAEEPPRAPLSRPTRPGLFVRLGARLRTARDGAGAMLRREPRETSLGAMLRAADEAA
;
A
#
# COMPACT_ATOMS: atom_id res chain seq x y z
N MET A 1 -52.12 71.40 -3.53
CA MET A 1 -51.36 71.38 -4.81
C MET A 1 -49.94 70.85 -4.56
N PRO A 2 -49.35 70.10 -5.51
CA PRO A 2 -48.42 69.00 -5.25
C PRO A 2 -46.97 69.26 -5.72
N ARG A 3 -46.00 68.54 -5.14
CA ARG A 3 -44.71 68.15 -5.76
C ARG A 3 -44.33 66.79 -5.16
N ALA A 4 -44.57 65.69 -5.87
CA ALA A 4 -43.69 65.10 -6.89
C ALA A 4 -42.34 64.70 -6.26
N ALA A 5 -42.20 63.43 -5.93
CA ALA A 5 -41.47 62.45 -6.76
C ALA A 5 -39.96 62.59 -6.57
N LEU A 6 -39.37 61.65 -5.82
CA LEU A 6 -38.01 61.11 -6.00
C LEU A 6 -37.63 60.31 -4.75
N SER A 7 -37.58 58.98 -4.88
CA SER A 7 -36.63 58.05 -4.21
C SER A 7 -37.18 56.63 -3.93
N ASP A 8 -37.99 56.06 -4.83
CA ASP A 8 -38.34 54.63 -4.72
C ASP A 8 -37.36 53.70 -5.46
N ASP A 9 -36.36 54.23 -6.15
CA ASP A 9 -35.48 53.42 -7.02
C ASP A 9 -34.26 52.78 -6.32
N VAL A 10 -34.09 53.01 -5.01
CA VAL A 10 -32.94 52.45 -4.26
C VAL A 10 -33.27 51.12 -3.56
N ARG A 11 -34.54 50.69 -3.51
CA ARG A 11 -34.94 49.46 -2.80
C ARG A 11 -34.98 48.18 -3.65
N ARG A 12 -34.50 48.21 -4.90
CA ARG A 12 -34.56 47.03 -5.80
C ARG A 12 -33.22 46.42 -6.23
N SER A 13 -32.07 46.92 -5.77
CA SER A 13 -30.75 46.38 -6.18
C SER A 13 -30.10 45.38 -5.21
N GLY A 14 -30.77 45.00 -4.11
CA GLY A 14 -30.16 44.17 -3.05
C GLY A 14 -30.44 42.65 -3.08
N ARG A 15 -31.06 42.09 -4.13
CA ARG A 15 -31.49 40.66 -4.13
C ARG A 15 -30.80 39.76 -5.14
N LEU A 16 -29.61 40.10 -5.63
CA LEU A 16 -28.86 39.26 -6.58
C LEU A 16 -27.41 38.97 -6.16
N SER A 17 -27.07 39.12 -4.88
CA SER A 17 -25.80 38.60 -4.33
C SER A 17 -26.08 37.45 -3.38
N GLY A 18 -26.04 36.24 -3.92
CA GLY A 18 -26.23 35.03 -3.13
C GLY A 18 -26.80 33.83 -3.88
N ALA A 19 -26.54 33.71 -5.19
CA ALA A 19 -26.64 32.41 -5.86
C ALA A 19 -25.45 31.53 -5.43
N THR A 20 -25.33 31.29 -4.13
CA THR A 20 -24.41 30.32 -3.56
C THR A 20 -24.90 28.96 -4.00
N PHE A 21 -24.14 28.29 -4.87
CA PHE A 21 -24.34 26.93 -5.38
C PHE A 21 -25.09 25.99 -4.40
N ARG A 22 -26.42 26.01 -4.44
CA ARG A 22 -27.31 25.09 -3.73
C ARG A 22 -27.83 24.05 -4.73
N PHE A 23 -26.95 23.22 -5.28
CA PHE A 23 -27.36 22.20 -6.26
C PHE A 23 -26.92 20.77 -5.95
N ALA A 24 -26.28 20.51 -4.80
CA ALA A 24 -26.05 19.13 -4.36
C ALA A 24 -27.17 18.73 -3.38
N SER A 25 -28.04 17.81 -3.81
CA SER A 25 -29.03 17.17 -2.92
C SER A 25 -28.33 16.55 -1.70
N PRO A 26 -29.01 16.39 -0.55
CA PRO A 26 -28.42 15.74 0.62
C PRO A 26 -27.81 14.37 0.31
N ALA A 27 -28.41 13.63 -0.64
CA ALA A 27 -27.89 12.37 -1.15
C ALA A 27 -26.55 12.52 -1.89
N VAL A 28 -26.44 13.49 -2.82
CA VAL A 28 -25.18 13.75 -3.52
C VAL A 28 -24.08 14.19 -2.55
N ARG A 29 -24.40 15.03 -1.56
CA ARG A 29 -23.46 15.43 -0.50
C ARG A 29 -22.99 14.24 0.34
N ALA A 30 -23.89 13.32 0.68
CA ALA A 30 -23.56 12.12 1.45
C ALA A 30 -22.62 11.19 0.66
N VAL A 31 -22.89 10.97 -0.63
CA VAL A 31 -22.02 10.17 -1.51
C VAL A 31 -20.65 10.83 -1.67
N LEU A 32 -20.61 12.14 -1.94
CA LEU A 32 -19.34 12.87 -2.08
C LEU A 32 -18.52 12.81 -0.80
N ARG A 33 -19.13 13.06 0.36
CA ARG A 33 -18.47 12.94 1.66
C ARG A 33 -17.93 11.54 1.91
N ARG A 34 -18.69 10.50 1.56
CA ARG A 34 -18.25 9.11 1.66
C ARG A 34 -17.01 8.84 0.81
N ARG A 35 -17.01 9.30 -0.45
CA ARG A 35 -15.86 9.15 -1.36
C ARG A 35 -14.63 9.95 -0.90
N MET A 36 -14.83 11.17 -0.42
CA MET A 36 -13.75 11.97 0.14
C MET A 36 -13.13 11.31 1.38
N ASN A 37 -13.95 10.76 2.27
CA ASN A 37 -13.48 10.01 3.43
C ASN A 37 -12.72 8.74 3.03
N GLU A 38 -13.21 7.99 2.03
CA GLU A 38 -12.50 6.82 1.50
C GLU A 38 -11.13 7.22 0.93
N LEU A 39 -11.08 8.26 0.08
CA LEU A 39 -9.83 8.75 -0.51
C LEU A 39 -8.85 9.26 0.55
N ALA A 40 -9.31 10.08 1.49
CA ALA A 40 -8.48 10.55 2.60
C ALA A 40 -7.97 9.38 3.45
N GLY A 41 -8.75 8.32 3.62
CA GLY A 41 -8.34 7.14 4.39
C GLY A 41 -7.21 6.40 3.69
N VAL A 42 -7.31 6.23 2.37
CA VAL A 42 -6.24 5.65 1.54
C VAL A 42 -4.99 6.51 1.59
N LEU A 43 -5.10 7.82 1.43
CA LEU A 43 -3.95 8.73 1.49
C LEU A 43 -3.24 8.69 2.84
N VAL A 44 -3.99 8.70 3.95
CA VAL A 44 -3.43 8.58 5.30
C VAL A 44 -2.77 7.21 5.49
N ALA A 45 -3.36 6.13 4.99
CA ALA A 45 -2.75 4.80 5.05
C ALA A 45 -1.42 4.73 4.27
N LEU A 46 -1.39 5.29 3.05
CA LEU A 46 -0.18 5.33 2.22
C LEU A 46 0.92 6.15 2.90
N ALA A 47 0.58 7.30 3.47
CA ALA A 47 1.52 8.12 4.22
C ALA A 47 2.05 7.39 5.48
N ALA A 48 1.19 6.64 6.18
CA ALA A 48 1.60 5.83 7.32
C ALA A 48 2.57 4.70 6.93
N VAL A 49 2.29 4.02 5.81
CA VAL A 49 3.17 2.98 5.26
C VAL A 49 4.50 3.58 4.80
N ALA A 50 4.49 4.72 4.11
CA ALA A 50 5.71 5.42 3.71
C ALA A 50 6.56 5.81 4.92
N LEU A 51 5.94 6.31 5.99
CA LEU A 51 6.64 6.62 7.25
C LEU A 51 7.17 5.36 7.93
N LEU A 52 6.40 4.28 7.96
CA LEU A 52 6.85 3.00 8.50
C LEU A 52 8.06 2.47 7.74
N VAL A 53 8.03 2.51 6.41
CA VAL A 53 9.15 2.13 5.56
C VAL A 53 10.36 3.02 5.84
N ALA A 54 10.16 4.34 5.93
CA ALA A 54 11.23 5.28 6.26
C ALA A 54 11.91 4.93 7.60
N LEU A 55 11.13 4.63 8.64
CA LEU A 55 11.66 4.24 9.95
C LEU A 55 12.35 2.86 9.91
N ALA A 56 11.74 1.88 9.24
CA ALA A 56 12.24 0.51 9.18
C ALA A 56 13.53 0.38 8.35
N THR A 57 13.71 1.25 7.36
CA THR A 57 14.91 1.31 6.51
C THR A 57 15.80 2.50 6.86
N HIS A 58 15.73 2.99 8.09
CA HIS A 58 16.63 4.03 8.56
C HIS A 58 18.08 3.54 8.53
N ASN A 59 18.98 4.40 8.09
CA ASN A 59 20.41 4.17 8.09
C ASN A 59 21.09 5.45 8.61
N PRO A 60 21.84 5.41 9.72
CA PRO A 60 22.53 6.59 10.26
C PRO A 60 23.56 7.21 9.29
N SER A 61 24.02 6.44 8.30
CA SER A 61 24.96 6.89 7.27
C SER A 61 24.30 7.53 6.05
N ASP A 62 22.96 7.61 5.99
CA ASP A 62 22.26 8.29 4.91
C ASP A 62 22.36 9.82 5.08
N PRO A 63 22.30 10.60 3.97
CA PRO A 63 22.27 12.06 4.04
C PRO A 63 21.04 12.54 4.82
N SER A 64 21.27 13.21 5.93
CA SER A 64 20.25 13.74 6.85
C SER A 64 20.66 15.14 7.36
N LEU A 65 19.82 15.74 8.20
CA LEU A 65 20.16 17.01 8.85
C LEU A 65 21.34 16.88 9.83
N ASN A 66 21.58 15.68 10.35
CA ASN A 66 22.67 15.38 11.27
C ASN A 66 23.88 14.72 10.58
N THR A 67 23.69 14.19 9.38
CA THR A 67 24.71 13.46 8.62
C THR A 67 24.92 14.11 7.25
N ALA A 68 26.00 14.90 7.13
CA ALA A 68 26.41 15.47 5.85
C ALA A 68 27.26 14.47 5.06
N THR A 69 26.74 13.95 3.95
CA THR A 69 27.44 13.02 3.06
C THR A 69 26.98 13.18 1.61
N ASP A 70 27.89 12.92 0.66
CA ASP A 70 27.60 12.94 -0.78
C ASP A 70 26.99 11.61 -1.30
N ARG A 71 26.74 10.65 -0.40
CA ARG A 71 26.20 9.34 -0.75
C ARG A 71 24.71 9.45 -1.09
N ALA A 72 24.28 8.66 -2.08
CA ALA A 72 22.85 8.50 -2.35
C ALA A 72 22.14 7.85 -1.14
N PRO A 73 20.91 8.28 -0.80
CA PRO A 73 20.16 7.73 0.32
C PRO A 73 19.79 6.26 0.08
N THR A 74 20.04 5.41 1.08
CA THR A 74 19.68 3.99 1.05
C THR A 74 18.26 3.73 1.58
N ASN A 75 17.67 4.69 2.28
CA ASN A 75 16.28 4.65 2.73
C ASN A 75 15.30 4.45 1.56
N LEU A 76 14.40 3.47 1.68
CA LEU A 76 13.45 3.13 0.61
C LEU A 76 12.38 4.22 0.37
N ALA A 77 12.14 5.10 1.33
CA ALA A 77 11.32 6.29 1.15
C ALA A 77 12.10 7.50 0.58
N GLY A 78 13.35 7.28 0.14
CA GLY A 78 14.23 8.28 -0.45
C GLY A 78 14.79 9.27 0.56
N HIS A 79 15.37 10.36 0.05
CA HIS A 79 15.96 11.42 0.88
C HIS A 79 15.02 12.04 1.94
N PRO A 80 13.75 12.40 1.64
CA PRO A 80 12.86 12.92 2.69
C PRO A 80 12.56 11.86 3.77
N GLY A 81 12.50 10.59 3.39
CA GLY A 81 12.37 9.47 4.32
C GLY A 81 13.55 9.35 5.27
N ALA A 82 14.78 9.46 4.74
CA ALA A 82 16.00 9.45 5.54
C ALA A 82 16.02 10.58 6.59
N ILE A 83 15.69 11.82 6.19
CA ILE A 83 15.62 12.97 7.10
C ILE A 83 14.56 12.76 8.20
N ILE A 84 13.34 12.37 7.82
CA ILE A 84 12.24 12.22 8.77
C ILE A 84 12.53 11.08 9.76
N ALA A 85 13.06 9.95 9.27
CA ALA A 85 13.37 8.81 10.11
C ALA A 85 14.49 9.13 11.10
N ASP A 86 15.56 9.77 10.63
CA ASP A 86 16.67 10.23 11.47
C ASP A 86 16.18 11.15 12.60
N LEU A 87 15.43 12.20 12.25
CA LEU A 87 14.89 13.15 13.23
C LEU A 87 13.98 12.48 14.26
N LEU A 88 13.06 11.62 13.81
CA LEU A 88 12.10 10.95 14.71
C LEU A 88 12.77 9.93 15.62
N LEU A 89 13.67 9.09 15.10
CA LEU A 89 14.36 8.08 15.89
C LEU A 89 15.34 8.72 16.88
N GLN A 90 16.05 9.76 16.48
CA GLN A 90 16.97 10.46 17.38
C GLN A 90 16.22 11.21 18.49
N THR A 91 15.09 11.85 18.14
CA THR A 91 14.33 12.64 19.10
C THR A 91 13.49 11.77 20.03
N PHE A 92 12.80 10.75 19.50
CA PHE A 92 11.77 10.00 20.23
C PHE A 92 12.04 8.50 20.36
N GLY A 93 13.12 7.98 19.77
CA GLY A 93 13.43 6.56 19.80
C GLY A 93 12.30 5.70 19.23
N PHE A 94 11.95 4.60 19.91
CA PHE A 94 10.87 3.72 19.47
C PHE A 94 9.48 4.36 19.53
N ALA A 95 9.31 5.48 20.24
CA ALA A 95 8.04 6.21 20.22
C ALA A 95 7.73 6.82 18.84
N ALA A 96 8.72 6.92 17.94
CA ALA A 96 8.54 7.28 16.53
C ALA A 96 7.52 6.38 15.78
N ALA A 97 7.21 5.19 16.30
CA ALA A 97 6.17 4.33 15.76
C ALA A 97 4.74 4.82 16.08
N LEU A 98 4.53 5.66 17.11
CA LEU A 98 3.22 6.13 17.52
C LEU A 98 2.47 6.91 16.42
N PRO A 99 3.09 7.85 15.69
CA PRO A 99 2.47 8.50 14.53
C PRO A 99 1.99 7.50 13.47
N VAL A 100 2.78 6.45 13.18
CA VAL A 100 2.40 5.40 12.23
C VAL A 100 1.13 4.69 12.72
N LEU A 101 1.11 4.26 13.98
CA LEU A 101 -0.05 3.58 14.58
C LEU A 101 -1.29 4.48 14.58
N ALA A 102 -1.14 5.76 14.93
CA ALA A 102 -2.23 6.72 14.93
C ALA A 102 -2.79 6.94 13.51
N MET A 103 -1.94 7.12 12.50
CA MET A 103 -2.37 7.29 11.11
C MET A 103 -3.08 6.05 10.58
N LEU A 104 -2.56 4.84 10.85
CA LEU A 104 -3.24 3.60 10.47
C LEU A 104 -4.61 3.46 11.15
N ALA A 105 -4.70 3.82 12.44
CA ALA A 105 -5.95 3.84 13.17
C ALA A 105 -6.96 4.84 12.58
N TRP A 106 -6.49 6.02 12.17
CA TRP A 106 -7.32 7.04 11.52
C TRP A 106 -7.79 6.59 10.14
N ALA A 107 -6.92 5.98 9.35
CA ALA A 107 -7.26 5.42 8.04
C ALA A 107 -8.33 4.32 8.15
N PHE A 108 -8.18 3.40 9.12
CA PHE A 108 -9.17 2.36 9.40
C PHE A 108 -10.53 2.97 9.76
N ARG A 109 -10.54 4.03 10.56
CA ARG A 109 -11.78 4.71 10.96
C ARG A 109 -12.47 5.42 9.79
N LEU A 110 -11.67 6.06 8.94
CA LEU A 110 -12.18 6.74 7.74
C LEU A 110 -12.74 5.72 6.72
N ALA A 111 -12.08 4.57 6.58
CA ALA A 111 -12.55 3.47 5.74
C ALA A 111 -13.85 2.84 6.28
N THR A 112 -13.98 2.68 7.60
CA THR A 112 -15.18 2.09 8.21
C THR A 112 -16.34 3.07 8.40
N GLN A 113 -16.19 4.33 7.98
CA GLN A 113 -17.18 5.41 8.13
C GLN A 113 -17.70 5.59 9.57
N ARG A 114 -16.96 5.08 10.56
CA ARG A 114 -17.26 5.28 11.97
C ARG A 114 -16.89 6.71 12.29
N GLY A 115 -17.90 7.54 12.55
CA GLY A 115 -17.77 9.00 12.63
C GLY A 115 -16.47 9.45 13.28
N PHE A 116 -15.73 10.31 12.58
CA PHE A 116 -14.49 10.87 13.10
C PHE A 116 -14.85 11.79 14.27
N GLY A 117 -14.43 11.42 15.48
CA GLY A 117 -14.64 12.23 16.69
C GLY A 117 -13.80 13.51 16.65
N SER A 118 -13.41 14.05 17.80
CA SER A 118 -12.54 15.23 17.83
C SER A 118 -11.19 14.93 17.17
N VAL A 119 -10.97 15.48 15.96
CA VAL A 119 -9.67 15.46 15.25
C VAL A 119 -8.61 16.16 16.11
N ALA A 120 -8.97 17.31 16.68
CA ALA A 120 -8.11 18.09 17.55
C ALA A 120 -7.67 17.29 18.78
N GLY A 121 -8.57 16.52 19.39
CA GLY A 121 -8.24 15.66 20.53
C GLY A 121 -7.23 14.57 20.16
N ARG A 122 -7.31 14.02 18.95
CA ARG A 122 -6.38 13.00 18.45
C ARG A 122 -5.01 13.57 18.12
N ILE A 123 -4.98 14.72 17.45
CA ILE A 123 -3.74 15.44 17.16
C ILE A 123 -3.08 15.88 18.47
N GLY A 124 -3.85 16.44 19.40
CA GLY A 124 -3.37 16.80 20.74
C GLY A 124 -2.84 15.58 21.49
N GLY A 125 -3.57 14.45 21.45
CA GLY A 125 -3.11 13.18 22.01
C GLY A 125 -1.82 12.68 21.38
N LEU A 126 -1.61 12.88 20.07
CA LEU A 126 -0.37 12.52 19.40
C LEU A 126 0.79 13.45 19.79
N VAL A 127 0.57 14.77 19.78
CA VAL A 127 1.57 15.79 20.12
C VAL A 127 2.02 15.65 21.57
N VAL A 128 1.10 15.43 22.50
CA VAL A 128 1.40 15.22 23.92
C VAL A 128 1.88 13.80 24.17
N GLY A 129 1.30 12.80 23.51
CA GLY A 129 1.60 11.40 23.74
C GLY A 129 2.96 10.98 23.21
N LEU A 130 3.43 11.56 22.10
CA LEU A 130 4.73 11.23 21.54
C LEU A 130 5.90 11.41 22.53
N PRO A 131 6.09 12.59 23.17
CA PRO A 131 7.14 12.74 24.18
C PRO A 131 6.86 11.94 25.46
N LEU A 132 5.61 11.72 25.86
CA LEU A 132 5.29 10.90 27.04
C LEU A 132 5.63 9.42 26.83
N VAL A 133 5.29 8.87 25.65
CA VAL A 133 5.64 7.49 25.27
C VAL A 133 7.15 7.35 25.16
N ALA A 134 7.84 8.33 24.57
CA ALA A 134 9.29 8.37 24.53
C ALA A 134 9.90 8.31 25.94
N ALA A 135 9.41 9.14 26.86
CA ALA A 135 9.90 9.18 28.24
C ALA A 135 9.60 7.89 29.01
N ALA A 136 8.41 7.31 28.83
CA ALA A 136 8.05 6.03 29.43
C ALA A 136 8.95 4.88 28.92
N LEU A 137 9.32 4.88 27.63
CA LEU A 137 10.21 3.88 27.04
C LEU A 137 11.65 3.97 27.58
N THR A 138 12.12 5.17 27.96
CA THR A 138 13.41 5.33 28.65
C THR A 138 13.44 4.60 30.00
N LEU A 139 12.30 4.51 30.69
CA LEU A 139 12.20 3.86 32.00
C LEU A 139 12.12 2.33 31.90
N VAL A 140 11.90 1.78 30.71
CA VAL A 140 11.86 0.34 30.49
C VAL A 140 13.30 -0.18 30.41
N PRO A 141 13.69 -1.17 31.26
CA PRO A 141 14.99 -1.77 31.17
C PRO A 141 15.11 -2.54 29.84
N MET A 142 15.91 -2.00 28.91
CA MET A 142 16.21 -2.61 27.62
C MET A 142 17.68 -3.04 27.57
N PRO A 143 18.01 -4.10 26.81
CA PRO A 143 19.39 -4.50 26.63
C PRO A 143 20.18 -3.42 25.88
N ALA A 144 21.50 -3.35 26.12
CA ALA A 144 22.34 -2.27 25.59
C ALA A 144 22.45 -2.23 24.05
N ASN A 145 22.07 -3.31 23.36
CA ASN A 145 22.16 -3.45 21.90
C ASN A 145 20.88 -3.03 21.16
N VAL A 146 20.14 -2.05 21.69
CA VAL A 146 18.96 -1.53 20.99
C VAL A 146 19.38 -0.95 19.62
N PRO A 147 18.63 -1.24 18.54
CA PRO A 147 18.94 -0.79 17.17
C PRO A 147 18.69 0.71 16.93
N VAL A 148 18.71 1.53 17.99
CA VAL A 148 18.48 2.98 17.94
C VAL A 148 19.56 3.65 18.79
N ASP A 149 20.46 4.39 18.14
CA ASP A 149 21.65 4.97 18.78
C ASP A 149 21.29 5.96 19.91
N ALA A 150 20.18 6.68 19.78
CA ALA A 150 19.68 7.62 20.79
C ALA A 150 19.02 6.95 22.01
N GLY A 151 18.96 5.61 22.04
CA GLY A 151 18.28 4.83 23.07
C GLY A 151 16.76 4.71 22.83
N PRO A 152 16.06 3.94 23.68
CA PRO A 152 14.68 3.52 23.43
C PRO A 152 13.66 4.67 23.43
N GLY A 153 13.90 5.72 24.20
CA GLY A 153 13.08 6.93 24.24
C GLY A 153 13.64 8.12 23.44
N GLY A 154 14.80 7.97 22.81
CA GLY A 154 15.51 9.08 22.18
C GLY A 154 15.86 10.22 23.16
N ALA A 155 16.35 11.33 22.60
CA ALA A 155 16.78 12.48 23.39
C ALA A 155 15.63 13.14 24.17
N ALA A 156 14.45 13.30 23.57
CA ALA A 156 13.30 13.93 24.22
C ALA A 156 12.76 13.07 25.37
N GLY A 157 12.74 11.75 25.19
CA GLY A 157 12.33 10.82 26.24
C GLY A 157 13.25 10.90 27.45
N LEU A 158 14.57 10.88 27.24
CA LEU A 158 15.56 11.00 28.30
C LEU A 158 15.39 12.30 29.09
N VAL A 159 15.35 13.45 28.41
CA VAL A 159 15.20 14.77 29.03
C VAL A 159 13.90 14.88 29.82
N LEU A 160 12.79 14.41 29.26
CA LEU A 160 11.49 14.50 29.93
C LEU A 160 11.40 13.55 31.13
N SER A 161 11.93 12.32 31.00
CA SER A 161 11.93 11.35 32.09
C SER A 161 12.79 11.81 33.25
N SER A 162 14.01 12.33 33.00
CA SER A 162 14.88 12.83 34.05
C SER A 162 14.28 14.07 34.72
N ALA A 163 13.76 15.02 33.94
CA ALA A 163 13.11 16.20 34.48
C ALA A 163 11.94 15.87 35.42
N ILE A 164 11.14 14.86 35.13
CA ILE A 164 9.97 14.49 35.96
C ILE A 164 10.38 13.57 37.12
N VAL A 165 11.09 12.49 36.83
CA VAL A 165 11.41 11.44 37.80
C VAL A 165 12.45 11.94 38.81
N ASP A 166 13.53 12.57 38.36
CA ASP A 166 14.60 13.03 39.25
C ASP A 166 14.12 14.19 40.12
N SER A 167 13.27 15.07 39.57
CA SER A 167 12.64 16.12 40.36
C SER A 167 11.81 15.52 41.49
N LEU A 168 10.82 14.66 41.19
CA LEU A 168 9.97 14.07 42.23
C LEU A 168 10.77 13.20 43.22
N ALA A 169 11.80 12.51 42.75
CA ALA A 169 12.71 11.75 43.60
C ALA A 169 13.50 12.67 44.55
N GLY A 170 13.91 13.86 44.10
CA GLY A 170 14.57 14.86 44.94
C GLY A 170 13.69 15.37 46.08
N TRP A 171 12.38 15.53 45.85
CA TRP A 171 11.43 16.02 46.86
C TRP A 171 10.93 14.92 47.82
N LEU A 172 10.65 13.72 47.31
CA LEU A 172 9.94 12.66 48.04
C LEU A 172 10.78 11.38 48.22
N GLY A 173 12.06 11.42 47.84
CA GLY A 173 12.94 10.26 47.86
C GLY A 173 12.56 9.20 46.81
N PRO A 174 13.00 7.93 46.99
CA PRO A 174 12.75 6.86 46.03
C PRO A 174 11.27 6.62 45.70
N LEU A 175 10.38 6.83 46.68
CA LEU A 175 8.93 6.72 46.48
C LEU A 175 8.41 7.75 45.47
N GLY A 176 8.97 8.97 45.47
CA GLY A 176 8.68 10.01 44.49
C GLY A 176 9.01 9.58 43.07
N GLY A 177 10.21 9.03 42.88
CA GLY A 177 10.65 8.53 41.57
C GLY A 177 9.78 7.38 41.05
N MET A 178 9.40 6.44 41.93
CA MET A 178 8.48 5.35 41.58
C MET A 178 7.09 5.87 41.18
N ALA A 179 6.53 6.80 41.96
CA ALA A 179 5.24 7.42 41.67
C ALA A 179 5.27 8.20 40.35
N ALA A 180 6.34 8.96 40.11
CA ALA A 180 6.55 9.72 38.88
C ALA A 180 6.61 8.80 37.65
N SER A 181 7.38 7.71 37.76
CA SER A 181 7.52 6.69 36.71
C SER A 181 6.18 6.02 36.38
N ALA A 182 5.39 5.67 37.41
CA ALA A 182 4.07 5.09 37.24
C ALA A 182 3.09 6.08 36.59
N LEU A 183 3.03 7.32 37.06
CA LEU A 183 2.19 8.38 36.50
C LEU A 183 2.54 8.68 35.04
N LEU A 184 3.83 8.80 34.73
CA LEU A 184 4.32 9.00 33.37
C LEU A 184 3.89 7.86 32.45
N SER A 185 4.03 6.61 32.90
CA SER A 185 3.63 5.42 32.12
C SER A 185 2.12 5.38 31.88
N VAL A 186 1.31 5.71 32.88
CA VAL A 186 -0.15 5.80 32.74
C VAL A 186 -0.53 6.92 31.76
N ALA A 187 0.11 8.10 31.87
CA ALA A 187 -0.12 9.22 30.97
C ALA A 187 0.29 8.90 29.53
N ALA A 188 1.40 8.18 29.34
CA ALA A 188 1.86 7.71 28.03
C ALA A 188 0.84 6.76 27.38
N VAL A 189 0.34 5.76 28.11
CA VAL A 189 -0.67 4.83 27.60
C VAL A 189 -1.99 5.55 27.30
N GLY A 190 -2.44 6.43 28.21
CA GLY A 190 -3.67 7.20 28.03
C GLY A 190 -3.62 8.12 26.81
N SER A 191 -2.52 8.86 26.65
CA SER A 191 -2.32 9.76 25.51
C SER A 191 -2.17 9.01 24.19
N ALA A 192 -1.45 7.88 24.15
CA ALA A 192 -1.37 7.00 22.98
C ALA A 192 -2.75 6.45 22.57
N PHE A 193 -3.59 6.10 23.55
CA PHE A 193 -4.96 5.65 23.30
C PHE A 193 -5.82 6.79 22.71
N ILE A 194 -5.69 8.01 23.23
CA ILE A 194 -6.36 9.20 22.69
C ILE A 194 -5.88 9.50 21.26
N ALA A 195 -4.57 9.38 21.01
CA ALA A 195 -3.97 9.60 19.69
C ALA A 195 -4.56 8.65 18.64
N CYS A 196 -4.62 7.35 18.93
CA CYS A 196 -5.20 6.36 18.03
C CYS A 196 -6.74 6.52 17.94
N GLY A 197 -7.39 6.79 19.07
CA GLY A 197 -8.82 7.03 19.18
C GLY A 197 -9.68 5.83 18.75
N LEU A 198 -9.19 4.60 18.96
CA LEU A 198 -9.91 3.36 18.69
C LEU A 198 -10.35 2.72 20.00
N THR A 199 -11.58 2.22 20.05
CA THR A 199 -12.04 1.35 21.13
C THR A 199 -11.39 -0.03 21.04
N PHE A 200 -11.40 -0.80 22.14
CA PHE A 200 -10.78 -2.14 22.19
C PHE A 200 -11.37 -3.13 21.15
N GLY A 201 -12.67 -3.03 20.87
CA GLY A 201 -13.31 -3.83 19.81
C GLY A 201 -12.86 -3.44 18.40
N GLU A 202 -12.61 -2.15 18.18
CA GLU A 202 -12.10 -1.64 16.90
C GLU A 202 -10.64 -2.04 16.68
N TRP A 203 -9.82 -2.09 17.73
CA TRP A 203 -8.44 -2.58 17.65
C TRP A 203 -8.36 -4.01 17.10
N ARG A 204 -9.23 -4.92 17.55
CA ARG A 204 -9.30 -6.29 17.02
C ARG A 204 -9.70 -6.31 15.54
N GLY A 205 -10.65 -5.45 15.17
CA GLY A 205 -11.08 -5.30 13.77
C GLY A 205 -9.96 -4.78 12.87
N ALA A 206 -9.28 -3.73 13.32
CA ALA A 206 -8.14 -3.14 12.63
C ALA A 206 -6.99 -4.15 12.48
N GLY A 207 -6.70 -4.93 13.52
CA GLY A 207 -5.67 -5.98 13.49
C GLY A 207 -5.96 -7.05 12.43
N ARG A 208 -7.20 -7.53 12.32
CA ARG A 208 -7.59 -8.49 11.27
C ARG A 208 -7.41 -7.92 9.86
N VAL A 209 -7.81 -6.67 9.66
CA VAL A 209 -7.65 -5.98 8.37
C VAL A 209 -6.16 -5.80 8.06
N ALA A 210 -5.34 -5.42 9.03
CA ALA A 210 -3.90 -5.26 8.87
C ALA A 210 -3.21 -6.57 8.50
N VAL A 211 -3.56 -7.68 9.17
CA VAL A 211 -3.03 -9.02 8.83
C VAL A 211 -3.43 -9.42 7.42
N GLY A 212 -4.70 -9.27 7.05
CA GLY A 212 -5.17 -9.60 5.70
C GLY A 212 -4.47 -8.76 4.62
N ALA A 213 -4.33 -7.44 4.85
CA ALA A 213 -3.60 -6.56 3.95
C ALA A 213 -2.11 -6.94 3.83
N GLY A 214 -1.48 -7.30 4.95
CA GLY A 214 -0.09 -7.76 4.99
C GLY A 214 0.12 -9.05 4.20
N GLN A 215 -0.78 -10.04 4.35
CA GLN A 215 -0.73 -11.29 3.58
C GLN A 215 -0.86 -11.04 2.07
N VAL A 216 -1.76 -10.14 1.66
CA VAL A 216 -1.92 -9.76 0.25
C VAL A 216 -0.66 -9.06 -0.28
N ALA A 217 -0.11 -8.11 0.49
CA ALA A 217 1.11 -7.38 0.10
C ALA A 217 2.31 -8.33 -0.05
N VAL A 218 2.51 -9.23 0.91
CA VAL A 218 3.55 -10.26 0.85
C VAL A 218 3.34 -11.15 -0.37
N GLY A 219 2.12 -11.65 -0.60
CA GLY A 219 1.79 -12.48 -1.76
C GLY A 219 2.09 -11.77 -3.10
N ALA A 220 1.77 -10.48 -3.20
CA ALA A 220 2.07 -9.67 -4.37
C ALA A 220 3.58 -9.45 -4.57
N ALA A 221 4.33 -9.26 -3.48
CA ALA A 221 5.78 -9.13 -3.54
C ALA A 221 6.44 -10.44 -4.03
N TRP A 222 6.01 -11.60 -3.53
CA TRP A 222 6.51 -12.90 -3.97
C TRP A 222 6.16 -13.19 -5.43
N SER A 223 4.94 -12.86 -5.88
CA SER A 223 4.55 -13.08 -7.28
C SER A 223 5.29 -12.15 -8.25
N GLY A 224 5.51 -10.88 -7.86
CA GLY A 224 6.33 -9.94 -8.62
C GLY A 224 7.80 -10.37 -8.69
N ALA A 225 8.38 -10.79 -7.56
CA ALA A 225 9.74 -11.31 -7.52
C ALA A 225 9.90 -12.59 -8.35
N ALA A 226 8.90 -13.49 -8.36
CA ALA A 226 8.89 -14.67 -9.21
C ALA A 226 8.79 -14.33 -10.70
N ALA A 227 8.02 -13.30 -11.06
CA ALA A 227 7.93 -12.82 -12.44
C ALA A 227 9.25 -12.22 -12.93
N LEU A 228 9.99 -11.50 -12.08
CA LEU A 228 11.31 -10.94 -12.40
C LEU A 228 12.42 -12.01 -12.45
N ARG A 229 12.28 -13.11 -11.68
CA ARG A 229 13.19 -14.27 -11.73
C ARG A 229 12.95 -15.18 -12.93
N ARG A 230 11.83 -15.04 -13.64
CA ARG A 230 11.67 -15.61 -14.98
C ARG A 230 12.46 -14.74 -15.95
N THR A 231 13.77 -14.95 -16.01
CA THR A 231 14.56 -14.58 -17.18
C THR A 231 13.83 -15.09 -18.43
N PRO A 232 13.67 -14.28 -19.49
CA PRO A 232 13.45 -14.86 -20.80
C PRO A 232 14.58 -15.88 -20.97
N GLY A 233 14.24 -17.15 -21.20
CA GLY A 233 15.23 -18.12 -21.65
C GLY A 233 16.03 -17.48 -22.79
N PRO A 234 17.33 -17.78 -22.95
CA PRO A 234 18.16 -17.18 -23.98
C PRO A 234 17.33 -17.10 -25.26
N LEU A 235 17.15 -15.89 -25.81
CA LEU A 235 16.60 -15.78 -27.16
C LEU A 235 17.45 -16.75 -27.95
N GLU A 236 16.87 -17.86 -28.40
CA GLU A 236 17.56 -18.79 -29.28
C GLU A 236 18.08 -17.87 -30.37
N ALA A 237 19.40 -17.65 -30.37
CA ALA A 237 20.04 -16.87 -31.40
C ALA A 237 19.51 -17.47 -32.70
N PRO A 238 19.13 -16.66 -33.71
CA PRO A 238 18.81 -17.23 -35.02
C PRO A 238 19.95 -18.18 -35.31
N VAL A 239 19.64 -19.47 -35.41
CA VAL A 239 20.65 -20.50 -35.65
C VAL A 239 21.34 -20.04 -36.92
N GLU A 240 22.52 -19.44 -36.79
CA GLU A 240 23.39 -19.22 -37.93
C GLU A 240 23.54 -20.59 -38.51
N ALA A 241 23.07 -20.75 -39.75
CA ALA A 241 23.13 -22.02 -40.45
C ALA A 241 24.61 -22.36 -40.60
N GLU A 242 25.14 -23.07 -39.61
CA GLU A 242 26.46 -23.64 -39.65
C GLU A 242 26.42 -24.62 -40.82
N GLU A 243 27.10 -24.24 -41.89
CA GLU A 243 27.18 -25.06 -43.10
C GLU A 243 27.76 -26.42 -42.65
N PRO A 244 26.99 -27.52 -42.79
CA PRO A 244 27.33 -28.77 -42.13
C PRO A 244 28.71 -29.23 -42.63
N PRO A 245 29.59 -29.74 -41.74
CA PRO A 245 30.88 -30.26 -42.16
C PRO A 245 30.64 -31.32 -43.23
N ARG A 246 31.29 -31.15 -44.39
CA ARG A 246 31.11 -32.03 -45.56
C ARG A 246 31.22 -33.49 -45.13
N ALA A 247 30.08 -34.17 -45.11
CA ALA A 247 30.02 -35.57 -44.76
C ALA A 247 30.85 -36.38 -45.77
N PRO A 248 31.73 -37.30 -45.34
CA PRO A 248 32.35 -38.22 -46.26
C PRO A 248 31.25 -39.01 -46.96
N LEU A 249 31.34 -39.14 -48.29
CA LEU A 249 30.37 -39.83 -49.15
C LEU A 249 30.08 -41.24 -48.59
N SER A 250 29.00 -41.37 -47.83
CA SER A 250 28.52 -42.65 -47.34
C SER A 250 27.79 -43.34 -48.49
N ARG A 251 28.30 -44.51 -48.88
CA ARG A 251 27.68 -45.35 -49.91
C ARG A 251 26.24 -45.65 -49.52
N PRO A 252 25.29 -45.67 -50.48
CA PRO A 252 23.89 -45.88 -50.16
C PRO A 252 23.68 -47.28 -49.57
N THR A 253 23.43 -47.35 -48.27
CA THR A 253 23.00 -48.58 -47.60
C THR A 253 21.57 -48.87 -48.04
N ARG A 254 21.34 -50.01 -48.69
CA ARG A 254 19.99 -50.44 -49.10
C ARG A 254 19.11 -50.56 -47.85
N PRO A 255 17.91 -49.94 -47.81
CA PRO A 255 17.04 -50.02 -46.65
C PRO A 255 16.62 -51.47 -46.37
N GLY A 256 16.72 -51.86 -45.11
CA GLY A 256 16.40 -53.21 -44.65
C GLY A 256 14.95 -53.63 -44.96
N LEU A 257 14.74 -54.94 -45.13
CA LEU A 257 13.45 -55.55 -45.51
C LEU A 257 12.27 -55.02 -44.66
N PHE A 258 12.49 -54.83 -43.35
CA PHE A 258 11.47 -54.35 -42.42
C PHE A 258 11.02 -52.91 -42.70
N VAL A 259 11.91 -52.02 -43.17
CA VAL A 259 11.56 -50.64 -43.55
C VAL A 259 10.70 -50.65 -44.81
N ARG A 260 11.02 -51.53 -45.76
CA ARG A 260 10.24 -51.68 -47.01
C ARG A 260 8.87 -52.32 -46.74
N LEU A 261 8.80 -53.27 -45.80
CA LEU A 261 7.54 -53.90 -45.40
C LEU A 261 6.65 -52.91 -44.63
N GLY A 262 7.22 -52.13 -43.71
CA GLY A 262 6.51 -51.10 -42.96
C GLY A 262 5.96 -49.98 -43.85
N ALA A 263 6.70 -49.58 -44.88
CA ALA A 263 6.23 -48.60 -45.87
C ALA A 263 5.03 -49.13 -46.67
N ARG A 264 5.06 -50.39 -47.12
CA ARG A 264 3.93 -51.02 -47.83
C ARG A 264 2.67 -51.17 -46.96
N LEU A 265 2.84 -51.50 -45.68
CA LEU A 265 1.71 -51.65 -44.75
C LEU A 265 1.03 -50.32 -44.43
N ARG A 266 1.79 -49.22 -44.35
CA ARG A 266 1.22 -47.88 -44.16
C ARG A 266 0.39 -47.44 -45.36
N THR A 267 0.90 -47.61 -46.58
CA THR A 267 0.16 -47.29 -47.81
C THR A 267 -1.12 -48.12 -47.98
N ALA A 268 -1.12 -49.39 -47.53
CA ALA A 268 -2.32 -50.22 -47.56
C ALA A 268 -3.38 -49.76 -46.54
N ARG A 269 -2.96 -49.31 -45.36
CA ARG A 269 -3.85 -48.80 -44.31
C ARG A 269 -4.50 -47.47 -44.70
N ASP A 270 -3.74 -46.58 -45.33
CA ASP A 270 -4.25 -45.26 -45.75
C ASP A 270 -5.21 -45.38 -46.94
N GLY A 271 -4.99 -46.34 -47.85
CA GLY A 271 -5.93 -46.66 -48.94
C GLY A 271 -7.26 -47.24 -48.45
N ALA A 272 -7.24 -48.07 -47.41
CA ALA A 272 -8.46 -48.64 -46.82
C ALA A 272 -9.30 -47.59 -46.07
N GLY A 273 -8.65 -46.61 -45.42
CA GLY A 273 -9.33 -45.52 -44.73
C GLY A 273 -10.04 -44.52 -45.66
N ALA A 274 -9.54 -44.36 -46.89
CA ALA A 274 -10.13 -43.48 -47.90
C ALA A 274 -11.37 -44.08 -48.59
N MET A 275 -11.49 -45.41 -48.67
CA MET A 275 -12.65 -46.08 -49.26
C MET A 275 -13.89 -46.10 -48.34
N LEU A 276 -13.70 -45.99 -47.02
CA LEU A 276 -14.79 -46.02 -46.03
C LEU A 276 -15.40 -44.63 -45.74
N ARG A 277 -14.91 -43.56 -46.37
CA ARG A 277 -15.46 -42.20 -46.28
C ARG A 277 -16.04 -41.74 -47.62
N ARG A 278 -17.00 -42.49 -48.16
CA ARG A 278 -17.93 -41.96 -49.16
C ARG A 278 -19.18 -41.44 -48.45
N GLU A 279 -19.40 -40.14 -48.57
CA GLU A 279 -20.45 -39.33 -47.95
C GLU A 279 -21.89 -39.69 -48.39
N PRO A 280 -22.91 -39.24 -47.65
CA PRO A 280 -24.11 -38.68 -48.26
C PRO A 280 -23.89 -37.17 -48.51
N ARG A 281 -23.82 -36.79 -49.79
CA ARG A 281 -23.91 -35.40 -50.27
C ARG A 281 -25.09 -34.70 -49.58
N GLU A 282 -24.83 -33.70 -48.76
CA GLU A 282 -25.86 -32.75 -48.38
C GLU A 282 -26.23 -31.92 -49.61
N THR A 283 -27.35 -32.29 -50.24
CA THR A 283 -28.09 -31.41 -51.15
C THR A 283 -28.46 -30.16 -50.38
N SER A 284 -27.75 -29.06 -50.66
CA SER A 284 -28.03 -27.73 -50.14
C SER A 284 -29.50 -27.38 -50.37
N LEU A 285 -30.25 -27.27 -49.27
CA LEU A 285 -31.66 -26.83 -49.23
C LEU A 285 -31.86 -25.48 -49.96
N GLY A 286 -30.81 -24.66 -50.01
CA GLY A 286 -30.79 -23.37 -50.71
C GLY A 286 -30.70 -23.44 -52.25
N ALA A 287 -30.39 -24.61 -52.82
CA ALA A 287 -30.49 -24.85 -54.26
C ALA A 287 -31.93 -25.22 -54.67
N MET A 288 -32.66 -25.95 -53.81
CA MET A 288 -34.06 -26.32 -54.08
C MET A 288 -35.01 -25.12 -53.94
N LEU A 289 -34.77 -24.21 -53.00
CA LEU A 289 -35.62 -23.02 -52.83
C LEU A 289 -35.44 -21.99 -53.96
N ARG A 290 -34.25 -21.88 -54.55
CA ARG A 290 -34.02 -21.01 -55.73
C ARG A 290 -34.68 -21.55 -56.99
N ALA A 291 -34.72 -22.88 -57.17
CA ALA A 291 -35.43 -23.48 -58.29
C ALA A 291 -36.97 -23.39 -58.19
N ALA A 292 -37.51 -23.21 -56.99
CA ALA A 292 -38.95 -23.02 -56.78
C ALA A 292 -39.40 -21.57 -57.06
N ASP A 293 -38.56 -20.58 -56.76
CA ASP A 293 -38.83 -19.16 -57.03
C ASP A 293 -38.70 -18.80 -58.52
N GLU A 294 -37.91 -19.54 -59.29
CA GLU A 294 -37.77 -19.34 -60.75
C GLU A 294 -38.90 -19.99 -61.57
N ALA A 295 -39.80 -20.75 -60.93
CA ALA A 295 -40.90 -21.47 -61.59
C ALA A 295 -42.32 -20.93 -61.24
N ALA A 296 -42.42 -19.81 -60.52
CA ALA A 296 -43.66 -19.10 -60.20
C ALA A 296 -43.75 -17.77 -60.98
#